data_AF-W0T7Y1-F1
#
_entry.id   AF-W0T7Y1-F1
#
_cell.length_a   1.000
_cell.length_b   1.000
_cell.length_c   1.000
_cell.angle_alpha   90.00
_cell.angle_beta   90.00
_cell.angle_gamma   90.00
#
_symmetry.space_group_name_H-M   'P 1'
#
loop_
_entity.id
_entity.type
_entity.pdbx_description
1 polymer ?
#
loop_
_entity_poly.entity_id
_entity_poly.type
_entity_poly.pdbx_seq_one_letter_code
_entity_poly.pdbx_strand_id
1 'polypeptide(L)'
;MLKVEELLRELINQIRLENKDDSFELSSFQNEGEIDWEKLLVHLNQIVKQDYISRRTMMIQLRSDALTIQELNLERKNLRESVKELGQIKYLFQQQILRNEKLQKQVDQYSHEFKVLQNELKEMRGMVPQKKSRRF
;
A
#
# COMPACT_ATOMS: atom_id res chain seq x y z
N MET A 1 -46.02 13.36 43.95
CA MET A 1 -45.22 13.14 42.73
C MET A 1 -43.85 13.68 42.98
N LEU A 2 -42.89 12.77 43.12
CA LEU A 2 -41.57 13.06 43.69
C LEU A 2 -40.61 13.37 42.54
N LYS A 3 -39.82 14.44 42.66
CA LYS A 3 -38.74 14.92 41.75
C LYS A 3 -37.92 13.82 41.04
N VAL A 4 -37.82 12.65 41.67
CA VAL A 4 -37.18 11.44 41.17
C VAL A 4 -37.88 10.86 39.92
N GLU A 5 -39.21 10.87 39.88
CA GLU A 5 -40.00 10.43 38.71
C GLU A 5 -39.76 11.31 37.48
N GLU A 6 -39.69 12.63 37.67
CA GLU A 6 -39.40 13.57 36.58
C GLU A 6 -37.99 13.37 36.05
N LEU A 7 -37.00 13.25 36.94
CA LEU A 7 -35.61 13.00 36.54
C LEU A 7 -35.43 11.67 35.81
N LEU A 8 -36.13 10.60 36.22
CA LEU A 8 -36.12 9.32 35.52
C LEU A 8 -36.80 9.41 34.14
N ARG A 9 -37.91 10.17 34.03
CA ARG A 9 -38.55 10.45 32.73
C ARG A 9 -37.63 11.23 31.80
N GLU A 10 -36.91 12.22 32.32
CA GLU A 10 -35.94 13.00 31.56
C GLU A 10 -34.78 12.13 31.08
N LEU A 11 -34.23 11.28 31.96
CA LEU A 11 -33.13 10.37 31.62
C LEU A 11 -33.53 9.38 30.53
N ILE A 12 -34.73 8.80 30.64
CA ILE A 12 -35.29 7.88 29.65
C ILE A 12 -35.49 8.56 28.30
N ASN A 13 -36.06 9.77 28.29
CA ASN A 13 -36.26 10.52 27.05
C ASN A 13 -34.93 10.90 26.39
N GLN A 14 -33.91 11.25 27.18
CA GLN A 14 -32.56 11.51 26.63
C GLN A 14 -31.95 10.25 26.01
N ILE A 15 -32.03 9.10 26.69
CA ILE A 15 -31.56 7.82 26.17
C ILE A 15 -32.29 7.43 24.89
N ARG A 16 -33.60 7.69 24.81
CA ARG A 16 -34.43 7.40 23.62
C ARG A 16 -34.04 8.28 22.42
N LEU A 17 -33.84 9.58 22.66
CA LEU A 17 -33.42 10.55 21.65
C LEU A 17 -32.01 10.26 21.10
N GLU A 18 -31.08 9.84 21.97
CA GLU A 18 -29.73 9.46 21.54
C GLU A 18 -29.72 8.15 20.72
N ASN A 19 -30.54 7.17 21.09
CA ASN A 19 -30.56 5.85 20.44
C ASN A 19 -31.51 5.75 19.24
N LYS A 20 -32.30 6.79 18.94
CA LYS A 20 -33.34 6.79 17.90
C LYS A 20 -34.30 5.59 17.99
N ASP A 21 -34.60 5.17 19.22
CA ASP A 21 -35.47 4.02 19.46
C ASP A 21 -36.91 4.47 19.68
N ASP A 22 -37.69 4.46 18.61
CA ASP A 22 -39.09 4.86 18.65
C ASP A 22 -39.98 3.81 19.35
N SER A 23 -39.47 2.62 19.69
CA SER A 23 -40.26 1.54 20.29
C SER A 23 -40.57 1.71 21.78
N PHE A 24 -39.96 2.69 22.45
CA PHE A 24 -40.08 2.91 23.90
C PHE A 24 -41.26 3.82 24.26
N GLU A 25 -42.46 3.26 24.49
CA GLU A 25 -43.60 4.02 25.02
C GLU A 25 -43.72 3.87 26.54
N LEU A 26 -43.75 4.98 27.29
CA LEU A 26 -43.92 4.97 28.75
C LEU A 26 -45.24 4.31 29.23
N SER A 27 -46.24 4.27 28.35
CA SER A 27 -47.53 3.59 28.57
C SER A 27 -47.38 2.08 28.77
N SER A 28 -46.36 1.43 28.19
CA SER A 28 -46.16 -0.02 28.34
C SER A 28 -45.63 -0.44 29.72
N PHE A 29 -45.29 0.53 30.58
CA PHE A 29 -44.79 0.31 31.94
C PHE A 29 -45.79 0.74 33.03
N GLN A 30 -47.01 1.15 32.65
CA GLN A 30 -48.05 1.51 33.60
C GLN A 30 -49.01 0.33 33.82
N ASN A 31 -49.13 -0.13 35.06
CA ASN A 31 -50.19 -1.03 35.50
C ASN A 31 -51.13 -0.23 36.41
N GLU A 32 -52.39 -0.05 36.00
CA GLU A 32 -53.44 0.59 36.83
C GLU A 32 -53.05 1.96 37.41
N GLY A 33 -52.22 2.73 36.70
CA GLY A 33 -51.78 4.07 37.12
C GLY A 33 -50.49 4.11 37.97
N GLU A 34 -49.97 2.97 38.40
CA GLU A 34 -48.63 2.84 39.00
C GLU A 34 -47.59 2.40 37.96
N ILE A 35 -46.41 2.99 38.04
CA ILE A 35 -45.27 2.64 37.18
C ILE A 35 -44.64 1.37 37.71
N ASP A 36 -44.51 0.36 36.84
CA ASP A 36 -43.76 -0.87 37.09
C ASP A 36 -42.25 -0.57 37.00
N TRP A 37 -41.71 -0.10 38.12
CA TRP A 37 -40.30 0.31 38.25
C TRP A 37 -39.33 -0.82 37.96
N GLU A 38 -39.70 -2.06 38.26
CA GLU A 38 -38.84 -3.22 38.04
C GLU A 38 -38.66 -3.49 36.54
N LYS A 39 -39.76 -3.49 35.77
CA LYS A 39 -39.68 -3.60 34.30
C LYS A 39 -38.93 -2.44 33.66
N LEU A 40 -39.15 -1.21 34.14
CA LEU A 40 -38.47 -0.03 33.64
C LEU A 40 -36.94 -0.12 33.86
N LEU A 41 -36.51 -0.52 35.05
CA LEU A 41 -35.10 -0.71 35.40
C LEU A 41 -34.46 -1.84 34.58
N VAL A 42 -35.16 -2.96 34.37
CA VAL A 42 -34.67 -4.06 33.52
C VAL A 42 -34.46 -3.58 32.09
N HIS A 43 -35.41 -2.82 31.54
CA HIS A 43 -35.33 -2.31 30.17
C HIS A 43 -34.21 -1.28 30.00
N LEU A 44 -34.07 -0.34 30.95
CA LEU A 44 -32.95 0.60 30.98
C LEU A 44 -31.59 -0.12 31.01
N ASN A 45 -31.48 -1.18 31.83
CA ASN A 45 -30.27 -1.97 31.93
C ASN A 45 -29.95 -2.72 30.62
N GLN A 46 -30.98 -3.15 29.87
CA GLN A 46 -30.79 -3.75 28.55
C GLN A 46 -30.26 -2.73 27.53
N ILE A 47 -30.81 -1.52 27.49
CA ILE A 47 -30.36 -0.45 26.59
C ILE A 47 -28.89 -0.10 26.86
N VAL A 48 -28.53 0.13 28.13
CA VAL A 48 -27.15 0.46 28.52
C VAL A 48 -26.18 -0.69 28.17
N LYS A 49 -26.60 -1.94 28.34
CA LYS A 49 -25.80 -3.12 27.93
C LYS A 49 -25.60 -3.18 26.43
N GLN A 50 -26.64 -2.93 25.63
CA GLN A 50 -26.55 -2.93 24.18
C GLN A 50 -25.63 -1.81 23.67
N ASP A 51 -25.77 -0.60 24.22
CA ASP A 51 -24.91 0.53 23.87
C ASP A 51 -23.44 0.25 24.26
N TYR A 52 -23.19 -0.34 25.43
CA TYR A 52 -21.84 -0.78 25.82
C TYR A 52 -21.23 -1.79 24.83
N ILE A 53 -22.01 -2.81 24.41
CA ILE A 53 -21.55 -3.81 23.44
C ILE A 53 -21.29 -3.17 22.08
N SER A 54 -22.17 -2.28 21.64
CA SER A 54 -22.05 -1.54 20.37
C SER A 54 -20.76 -0.71 20.35
N ARG A 55 -20.55 0.14 21.37
CA ARG A 55 -19.34 0.96 21.52
C ARG A 55 -18.08 0.10 21.60
N ARG A 56 -18.12 -1.02 22.32
CA ARG A 56 -16.99 -1.95 22.41
C ARG A 56 -16.65 -2.54 21.04
N THR A 57 -17.65 -2.96 20.27
CA THR A 57 -17.46 -3.52 18.93
C THR A 57 -16.87 -2.47 17.99
N MET A 58 -17.43 -1.25 18.00
CA MET A 58 -16.90 -0.13 17.23
C MET A 58 -15.44 0.18 17.58
N MET A 59 -15.07 0.16 18.86
CA MET A 59 -13.69 0.36 19.31
C MET A 59 -12.74 -0.74 18.83
N ILE A 60 -13.19 -1.99 18.75
CA ILE A 60 -12.41 -3.09 18.18
C ILE A 60 -12.20 -2.85 16.68
N GLN A 61 -13.27 -2.48 15.95
CA GLN A 61 -13.21 -2.16 14.53
C GLN A 61 -12.21 -1.02 14.26
N LEU A 62 -12.33 0.11 14.99
CA LEU A 62 -11.46 1.26 14.83
C LEU A 62 -9.99 0.94 15.08
N ARG A 63 -9.69 0.06 16.06
CA ARG A 63 -8.33 -0.42 16.30
C ARG A 63 -7.82 -1.28 15.14
N SER A 64 -8.65 -2.15 14.60
CA SER A 64 -8.31 -2.97 13.42
C SER A 64 -8.03 -2.10 12.19
N ASP A 65 -8.87 -1.10 11.94
CA ASP A 65 -8.71 -0.17 10.83
C ASP A 65 -7.44 0.67 10.98
N ALA A 66 -7.14 1.12 12.20
CA ALA A 66 -5.91 1.86 12.48
C ALA A 66 -4.65 1.03 12.21
N LEU A 67 -4.63 -0.26 12.58
CA LEU A 67 -3.54 -1.18 12.27
C LEU A 67 -3.40 -1.40 10.77
N THR A 68 -4.52 -1.61 10.06
CA THR A 68 -4.54 -1.78 8.61
C THR A 68 -3.97 -0.54 7.88
N ILE A 69 -4.33 0.66 8.34
CA ILE A 69 -3.80 1.92 7.81
C ILE A 69 -2.28 2.02 8.06
N GLN A 70 -1.78 1.56 9.20
CA GLN A 70 -0.34 1.55 9.48
C GLN A 70 0.41 0.61 8.54
N GLU A 71 -0.11 -0.60 8.32
CA GLU A 71 0.46 -1.58 7.38
C GLU A 71 0.51 -1.03 5.96
N LEU A 72 -0.61 -0.48 5.48
CA LEU A 72 -0.69 0.14 4.15
C LEU A 72 0.30 1.31 3.99
N ASN A 73 0.51 2.11 5.04
CA ASN A 73 1.48 3.20 5.00
C ASN A 73 2.92 2.67 4.89
N LEU A 74 3.23 1.56 5.55
CA LEU A 74 4.53 0.91 5.50
C LEU A 74 4.79 0.31 4.12
N GLU A 75 3.79 -0.40 3.56
CA GLU A 75 3.87 -0.93 2.20
C GLU A 75 4.03 0.19 1.16
N ARG A 76 3.28 1.29 1.29
CA ARG A 76 3.42 2.48 0.43
C ARG A 76 4.83 3.08 0.51
N LYS A 77 5.43 3.11 1.69
CA LYS A 77 6.80 3.61 1.88
C LYS A 77 7.81 2.69 1.16
N ASN A 78 7.69 1.39 1.35
CA ASN A 78 8.56 0.40 0.72
C ASN A 78 8.45 0.47 -0.82
N LEU A 79 7.24 0.54 -1.36
CA LEU A 79 7.02 0.69 -2.80
C LEU A 79 7.67 1.96 -3.35
N ARG A 80 7.60 3.08 -2.62
CA ARG A 80 8.23 4.33 -3.04
C ARG A 80 9.76 4.22 -3.08
N GLU A 81 10.35 3.51 -2.13
CA GLU A 81 11.79 3.22 -2.11
C GLU A 81 12.18 2.31 -3.29
N SER A 82 11.45 1.21 -3.53
CA SER A 82 11.71 0.31 -4.64
C SER A 82 11.60 0.99 -6.01
N VAL A 83 10.62 1.89 -6.21
CA VAL A 83 10.50 2.66 -7.45
C VAL A 83 11.71 3.57 -7.66
N LYS A 84 12.22 4.18 -6.58
CA LYS A 84 13.42 5.03 -6.65
C LYS A 84 14.65 4.20 -7.05
N GLU A 85 14.83 3.04 -6.45
CA GLU A 85 15.93 2.12 -6.78
C GLU A 85 15.85 1.64 -8.23
N LEU A 86 14.66 1.23 -8.69
CA LEU A 86 14.43 0.86 -10.09
C LEU A 86 14.75 2.00 -11.06
N GLY A 87 14.40 3.24 -10.68
CA GLY A 87 14.77 4.43 -11.45
C GLY A 87 16.28 4.61 -11.58
N GLN A 88 17.03 4.40 -10.50
CA GLN A 88 18.49 4.46 -10.51
C GLN A 88 19.12 3.34 -11.35
N ILE A 89 18.63 2.11 -11.20
CA ILE A 89 19.09 0.96 -11.99
C ILE A 89 18.84 1.20 -13.48
N LYS A 90 17.65 1.70 -13.84
CA LYS A 90 17.32 2.04 -15.24
C LYS A 90 18.28 3.07 -15.81
N TYR A 91 18.60 4.11 -15.05
CA TYR A 91 19.57 5.12 -15.47
C TYR A 91 20.97 4.51 -15.68
N LEU A 92 21.47 3.73 -14.73
CA LEU A 92 22.77 3.06 -14.85
C LEU A 92 22.83 2.13 -16.05
N PHE A 93 21.75 1.39 -16.30
CA PHE A 93 21.63 0.50 -17.45
C PHE A 93 21.69 1.26 -18.78
N GLN A 94 21.00 2.41 -18.89
CA GLN A 94 21.09 3.27 -20.06
C GLN A 94 22.52 3.78 -20.30
N GLN A 95 23.23 4.18 -19.24
CA GLN A 95 24.63 4.59 -19.35
C GLN A 95 25.54 3.45 -19.83
N GLN A 96 25.30 2.22 -19.37
CA GLN A 96 26.05 1.04 -19.82
C GLN A 96 25.77 0.71 -21.28
N ILE A 97 24.53 0.83 -21.76
CA ILE A 97 24.22 0.67 -23.19
C ILE A 97 25.03 1.66 -24.03
N LEU A 98 25.00 2.95 -23.68
CA LEU A 98 25.75 3.98 -24.40
C LEU A 98 27.26 3.72 -24.39
N ARG A 99 27.79 3.21 -23.27
CA ARG A 99 29.20 2.81 -23.18
C ARG A 99 29.51 1.63 -24.09
N ASN A 100 28.66 0.62 -24.11
CA ASN A 100 28.83 -0.55 -24.98
C ASN A 100 28.73 -0.18 -26.46
N GLU A 101 27.83 0.72 -26.84
CA GLU A 101 27.77 1.24 -28.21
C GLU A 101 29.06 1.94 -28.64
N LYS A 102 29.66 2.74 -27.74
CA LYS A 102 30.96 3.38 -28.01
C LYS A 102 32.08 2.35 -28.16
N LEU A 103 32.13 1.36 -27.27
CA LEU A 103 33.12 0.28 -27.34
C LEU A 103 32.95 -0.54 -28.62
N GLN A 104 31.71 -0.84 -29.03
CA GLN A 104 31.44 -1.56 -30.28
C GLN A 104 32.00 -0.81 -31.49
N LYS A 105 31.77 0.52 -31.56
CA LYS A 105 32.34 1.35 -32.63
C LYS A 105 33.88 1.28 -32.67
N GLN A 106 34.54 1.27 -31.51
CA GLN A 106 35.99 1.13 -31.43
C GLN A 106 36.46 -0.25 -31.90
N VAL A 107 35.74 -1.32 -31.52
CA VAL A 107 36.04 -2.67 -31.99
C VAL A 107 35.90 -2.76 -33.51
N ASP A 108 34.86 -2.16 -34.08
CA ASP A 108 34.64 -2.15 -35.53
C ASP A 108 35.76 -1.38 -36.26
N GLN A 109 36.20 -0.25 -35.71
CA GLN A 109 37.34 0.52 -36.22
C GLN A 109 38.63 -0.29 -36.22
N TYR A 110 39.00 -0.88 -35.07
CA TYR A 110 40.22 -1.70 -34.98
C TYR A 110 40.14 -2.94 -35.86
N SER A 111 38.96 -3.54 -36.00
CA SER A 111 38.75 -4.68 -36.90
C SER A 111 38.94 -4.28 -38.37
N HIS A 112 38.54 -3.07 -38.73
CA HIS A 112 38.77 -2.52 -40.07
C HIS A 112 40.26 -2.25 -40.31
N GLU A 113 40.92 -1.53 -39.41
CA GLU A 113 42.37 -1.24 -39.49
C GLU A 113 43.18 -2.54 -39.59
N PHE A 114 42.83 -3.54 -38.80
CA PHE A 114 43.48 -4.85 -38.84
C PHE A 114 43.31 -5.54 -40.20
N LYS A 115 42.13 -5.46 -40.82
CA LYS A 115 41.90 -5.99 -42.19
C LYS A 115 42.73 -5.26 -43.24
N VAL A 116 42.86 -3.93 -43.12
CA VAL A 116 43.71 -3.13 -44.02
C VAL A 116 45.16 -3.59 -43.90
N LEU A 117 45.70 -3.66 -42.68
CA LEU A 117 47.07 -4.13 -42.41
C LEU A 117 47.30 -5.57 -42.92
N GLN A 118 46.31 -6.46 -42.79
CA GLN A 118 46.39 -7.81 -43.34
C GLN A 118 46.51 -7.82 -44.87
N ASN A 119 45.79 -6.93 -45.56
CA ASN A 119 45.85 -6.83 -47.01
C ASN A 119 47.20 -6.23 -47.45
N GLU A 120 47.67 -5.18 -46.80
CA GLU A 120 49.00 -4.60 -47.05
C GLU A 120 50.11 -5.63 -46.86
N LEU A 121 50.04 -6.47 -45.82
CA LEU A 121 50.98 -7.58 -45.62
C LEU A 121 50.93 -8.62 -46.74
N LYS A 122 49.75 -8.93 -47.27
CA LYS A 122 49.62 -9.85 -48.42
C LYS A 122 50.23 -9.25 -49.68
N GLU A 123 49.99 -7.97 -49.94
CA GLU A 123 50.57 -7.25 -51.08
C GLU A 123 52.10 -7.20 -50.98
N MET A 124 52.64 -6.85 -49.80
CA MET A 124 54.08 -6.87 -49.55
C MET A 124 54.70 -8.25 -49.79
N ARG A 125 54.05 -9.34 -49.36
CA ARG A 125 54.52 -10.71 -49.65
C ARG A 125 54.51 -11.04 -51.15
N GLY A 126 53.54 -10.52 -51.90
CA GLY A 126 53.49 -10.68 -53.36
C GLY A 126 54.59 -9.91 -54.10
N MET A 127 55.09 -8.82 -53.51
CA MET A 127 56.21 -8.04 -54.02
C MET A 127 57.59 -8.60 -53.65
N VAL A 128 57.66 -9.57 -52.73
CA VAL A 128 58.91 -10.30 -52.47
C VAL A 128 59.22 -11.16 -53.70
N PRO A 129 60.34 -10.92 -54.41
CA PRO A 129 60.68 -11.72 -55.57
C PRO A 129 60.83 -13.17 -55.12
N GLN A 130 59.96 -14.05 -55.63
CA GLN A 130 60.17 -15.48 -55.50
C GLN A 130 61.56 -15.76 -56.06
N LYS A 131 62.47 -16.28 -55.21
CA LYS A 131 63.72 -16.84 -55.70
C LYS A 131 63.34 -17.88 -56.75
N LYS A 132 63.35 -17.47 -58.02
CA LYS A 132 63.45 -18.39 -59.13
C LYS A 132 64.73 -19.16 -58.84
N SER A 133 64.55 -20.39 -58.37
CA SER A 133 65.54 -21.44 -58.52
C SER A 133 65.83 -21.52 -60.02
N ARG A 134 66.77 -20.69 -60.48
CA ARG A 134 67.50 -20.95 -61.71
C ARG A 134 68.35 -22.17 -61.35
N ARG A 135 67.84 -23.36 -61.66
CA ARG A 135 68.70 -24.51 -61.93
C ARG A 135 69.58 -24.11 -63.11
N PHE A 136 70.81 -23.74 -62.82
CA PHE A 136 71.97 -23.90 -63.68
C PHE A 136 73.16 -24.19 -62.76
#